data_AF-A0A1Z9PYR1-F1
#
_entry.id   AF-A0A1Z9PYR1-F1
#
_cell.length_a   1.000
_cell.length_b   1.000
_cell.length_c   1.000
_cell.angle_alpha   90.00
_cell.angle_beta   90.00
_cell.angle_gamma   90.00
#
_symmetry.space_group_name_H-M   'P 1'
#
loop_
_entity.id
_entity.type
_entity.pdbx_description
1 polymer ?
#
loop_
_entity_poly.entity_id
_entity_poly.type
_entity_poly.pdbx_seq_one_letter_code
_entity_poly.pdbx_strand_id
1 'polypeptide(L)'
;MAKQIPLELEEEDFVIKVHPHRDKNNKWTGDVTLGIITSDGNPLSDYDFYYMMEFTNLICASVPLMQEDKDFREKLENFVEYEKELIKEKEKEKRKVNRMGNIITVKFSDKVDGSA
;
A
#
# COMPACT_ATOMS: atom_id res chain seq x y z
N MET A 1 23.04 0.73 -11.47
CA MET A 1 22.01 -0.26 -11.81
C MET A 1 20.97 -0.24 -10.70
N ALA A 2 19.69 -0.14 -11.03
CA ALA A 2 18.63 -0.18 -10.01
C ALA A 2 18.60 -1.59 -9.41
N LYS A 3 18.70 -1.68 -8.08
CA LYS A 3 18.60 -2.94 -7.35
C LYS A 3 17.12 -3.33 -7.37
N GLN A 4 16.79 -4.39 -8.09
CA GLN A 4 15.44 -4.96 -8.09
C GLN A 4 15.20 -5.50 -6.68
N ILE A 5 14.18 -4.98 -6.00
CA ILE A 5 13.73 -5.53 -4.73
C ILE A 5 13.12 -6.90 -5.06
N PRO A 6 13.61 -8.01 -4.50
CA PRO A 6 12.91 -9.28 -4.65
C PRO A 6 11.60 -9.15 -3.89
N LEU A 7 10.52 -8.96 -4.63
CA LEU A 7 9.16 -9.09 -4.12
C LEU A 7 8.84 -10.58 -4.25
N GLU A 8 8.64 -11.26 -3.13
CA GLU A 8 8.07 -12.61 -3.12
C GLU A 8 6.59 -12.44 -3.48
N LEU A 9 6.20 -12.98 -4.63
CA LEU A 9 4.83 -12.96 -5.13
C LEU A 9 4.26 -14.37 -4.99
N GLU A 10 3.05 -14.45 -4.47
CA GLU A 10 2.27 -15.68 -4.38
C GLU A 10 1.41 -15.86 -5.65
N GLU A 11 0.88 -17.06 -5.88
CA GLU A 11 0.09 -17.33 -7.09
C GLU A 11 -1.27 -16.62 -7.05
N GLU A 12 -1.81 -16.40 -5.85
CA GLU A 12 -3.03 -15.67 -5.58
C GLU A 12 -2.92 -14.14 -5.76
N ASP A 13 -1.73 -13.58 -5.92
CA ASP A 13 -1.51 -12.14 -5.97
C ASP A 13 -2.04 -11.48 -7.25
N PHE A 14 -2.64 -10.29 -7.08
CA PHE A 14 -3.01 -9.36 -8.15
C PHE A 14 -2.12 -8.12 -8.03
N VAL A 15 -1.15 -7.99 -8.94
CA VAL A 15 -0.15 -6.93 -8.88
C VAL A 15 -0.57 -5.76 -9.78
N ILE A 16 -0.70 -4.57 -9.18
CA ILE A 16 -0.89 -3.33 -9.94
C ILE A 16 0.49 -2.76 -10.31
N LYS A 17 0.84 -2.86 -11.59
CA LYS A 17 2.03 -2.23 -12.16
C LYS A 17 1.72 -0.78 -12.52
N VAL A 18 2.41 0.14 -11.85
CA VAL A 18 2.36 1.58 -12.16
C VAL A 18 3.60 1.97 -12.96
N HIS A 19 3.42 2.41 -14.21
CA HIS A 19 4.49 2.89 -15.06
C HIS A 19 4.42 4.42 -15.24
N PRO A 20 5.33 5.20 -14.65
CA PRO A 20 5.29 6.66 -14.76
C PRO A 20 5.87 7.15 -16.09
N HIS A 21 5.16 8.05 -16.76
CA HIS A 21 5.65 8.70 -17.97
C HIS A 21 6.58 9.87 -17.64
N ARG A 22 7.74 9.90 -18.29
CA ARG A 22 8.77 10.91 -18.02
C ARG A 22 9.01 11.80 -19.24
N ASP A 23 9.26 13.07 -18.98
CA ASP A 23 9.62 14.04 -20.02
C ASP A 23 11.07 13.83 -20.51
N LYS A 24 11.50 14.67 -21.46
CA LYS A 24 12.87 14.66 -22.02
C LYS A 24 13.96 14.94 -20.97
N ASN A 25 13.60 15.52 -19.83
CA ASN A 25 14.49 15.81 -18.71
C ASN A 25 14.40 14.73 -17.62
N ASN A 26 13.78 13.58 -17.90
CA ASN A 26 13.56 12.48 -16.97
C ASN A 26 12.72 12.87 -15.73
N LYS A 27 11.88 13.93 -15.84
CA LYS A 27 10.92 14.32 -14.81
C LYS A 27 9.60 13.61 -15.04
N TRP A 28 8.96 13.15 -13.98
CA TRP A 28 7.60 12.62 -14.07
C TRP A 28 6.64 13.69 -14.56
N THR A 29 5.81 13.34 -15.52
CA THR A 29 4.86 14.25 -16.18
C THR A 29 3.56 14.43 -15.40
N GLY A 30 3.31 13.59 -14.40
CA GLY A 30 2.00 13.44 -13.75
C GLY A 30 1.20 12.27 -14.32
N ASP A 31 1.56 11.77 -15.51
CA ASP A 31 0.87 10.67 -16.16
C ASP A 31 1.46 9.31 -15.79
N VAL A 32 0.59 8.30 -15.75
CA VAL A 32 0.95 6.91 -15.47
C VAL A 32 0.18 5.96 -16.41
N THR A 33 0.77 4.82 -16.72
CA THR A 33 0.07 3.67 -17.26
C THR A 33 -0.06 2.61 -16.18
N LEU A 34 -1.29 2.13 -15.97
CA LEU A 34 -1.58 1.04 -15.04
C LEU A 34 -1.71 -0.27 -15.81
N GLY A 35 -1.26 -1.36 -15.20
CA GLY A 35 -1.51 -2.71 -15.67
C GLY A 35 -1.73 -3.64 -14.50
N ILE A 36 -2.57 -4.65 -14.70
CA ILE A 36 -2.81 -5.71 -13.73
C ILE A 36 -2.04 -6.94 -14.20
N ILE A 37 -1.31 -7.56 -13.27
CA ILE A 37 -0.55 -8.78 -13.51
C ILE A 37 -1.05 -9.81 -12.50
N THR A 38 -1.42 -10.99 -12.99
CA THR A 38 -1.85 -12.15 -12.19
C THR A 38 -1.02 -13.36 -12.59
N SER A 39 -0.94 -14.36 -11.71
CA SER A 39 -0.34 -15.66 -12.04
C SER A 39 -1.26 -16.47 -12.94
N ASP A 40 -0.68 -17.21 -13.90
CA ASP A 40 -1.40 -18.24 -14.65
C ASP A 40 -1.80 -19.42 -13.72
N GLY A 41 -1.08 -19.61 -12.61
CA GLY A 41 -1.35 -20.63 -11.60
C GLY A 41 -2.25 -20.17 -10.45
N ASN A 42 -2.98 -19.05 -10.61
CA ASN A 42 -3.79 -18.50 -9.52
C ASN A 42 -4.80 -19.55 -9.00
N PRO A 43 -4.80 -19.86 -7.68
CA PRO A 43 -5.57 -20.98 -7.13
C PRO A 43 -7.05 -20.65 -6.89
N LEU A 44 -7.48 -19.40 -7.15
CA LEU A 44 -8.86 -18.98 -6.92
C LEU A 44 -9.84 -19.70 -7.86
N SER A 45 -11.08 -19.85 -7.40
CA SER A 45 -12.16 -20.29 -8.28
C SER A 45 -12.43 -19.24 -9.36
N ASP A 46 -13.00 -19.63 -10.50
CA ASP A 46 -13.35 -18.71 -11.59
C ASP A 46 -14.19 -17.52 -11.10
N TYR A 47 -15.09 -17.76 -10.14
CA TYR A 47 -15.97 -16.75 -9.57
C TYR A 47 -15.22 -15.77 -8.66
N ASP A 48 -14.34 -16.28 -7.79
CA ASP A 48 -13.52 -15.44 -6.92
C ASP A 48 -12.48 -14.66 -7.72
N PHE A 49 -11.86 -15.30 -8.72
CA PHE A 49 -10.93 -14.66 -9.65
C PHE A 49 -11.62 -13.51 -10.40
N TYR A 50 -12.83 -13.73 -10.90
CA TYR A 50 -13.61 -12.69 -11.59
C TYR A 50 -13.82 -11.47 -10.68
N TYR A 51 -14.25 -11.66 -9.43
CA TYR A 51 -14.46 -10.54 -8.52
C TYR A 51 -13.18 -9.87 -8.04
N MET A 52 -12.11 -10.62 -7.83
CA MET A 52 -10.80 -10.04 -7.54
C MET A 52 -10.29 -9.20 -8.71
N MET A 53 -10.54 -9.66 -9.95
CA MET A 53 -10.22 -8.90 -11.16
C MET A 53 -11.08 -7.65 -11.27
N GLU A 54 -12.40 -7.73 -11.05
CA GLU A 54 -13.28 -6.55 -11.03
C GLU A 54 -12.86 -5.54 -9.97
N PHE A 55 -12.60 -6.00 -8.75
CA PHE A 55 -12.11 -5.16 -7.66
C PHE A 55 -10.79 -4.46 -8.02
N THR A 56 -9.82 -5.19 -8.58
CA THR A 56 -8.54 -4.62 -9.00
C THR A 56 -8.71 -3.60 -10.13
N ASN A 57 -9.64 -3.86 -11.06
CA ASN A 57 -10.01 -2.90 -12.10
C ASN A 57 -10.64 -1.62 -11.51
N LEU A 58 -11.48 -1.73 -10.48
CA LEU A 58 -12.03 -0.55 -9.78
C LEU A 58 -10.92 0.29 -9.14
N ILE A 59 -9.90 -0.33 -8.54
CA ILE A 59 -8.73 0.38 -8.03
C ILE A 59 -8.04 1.13 -9.18
N CYS A 60 -7.82 0.48 -10.33
CA CYS A 60 -7.20 1.13 -11.48
C CYS A 60 -8.06 2.27 -12.04
N ALA A 61 -9.37 2.10 -12.10
CA ALA A 61 -10.33 3.11 -12.57
C ALA A 61 -10.44 4.32 -11.61
N SER A 62 -10.09 4.16 -10.34
CA SER A 62 -10.06 5.28 -9.40
C SER A 62 -9.06 6.37 -9.81
N VAL A 63 -7.98 6.01 -10.51
CA VAL A 63 -6.94 6.96 -10.93
C VAL A 63 -7.44 7.99 -11.94
N PRO A 64 -8.02 7.62 -13.10
CA PRO A 64 -8.62 8.60 -14.00
C PRO A 64 -9.79 9.33 -13.34
N LEU A 65 -10.58 8.67 -12.49
CA LEU A 65 -11.68 9.34 -11.79
C LEU A 65 -11.18 10.44 -10.85
N MET A 66 -10.05 10.24 -10.16
CA MET A 66 -9.39 11.29 -9.37
C MET A 66 -8.86 12.46 -10.21
N GLN A 67 -8.62 12.26 -11.50
CA GLN A 67 -8.20 13.34 -12.41
C GLN A 67 -9.40 14.17 -12.87
N GLU A 68 -10.55 13.53 -13.08
CA GLU A 68 -11.77 14.17 -13.57
C GLU A 68 -12.61 14.81 -12.44
N ASP A 69 -12.66 14.18 -11.27
CA ASP A 69 -13.46 14.62 -10.12
C ASP A 69 -12.55 15.10 -8.97
N LYS A 70 -12.51 16.42 -8.83
CA LYS A 70 -11.74 17.10 -7.78
C LYS A 70 -12.24 16.77 -6.37
N ASP A 71 -13.56 16.71 -6.16
CA ASP A 71 -14.13 16.46 -4.84
C ASP A 71 -13.86 15.02 -4.40
N PHE A 72 -13.92 14.07 -5.34
CA PHE A 72 -13.52 12.69 -5.10
C PHE A 72 -12.05 12.59 -4.70
N ARG A 73 -11.17 13.27 -5.45
CA ARG A 73 -9.73 13.32 -5.15
C ARG A 73 -9.44 13.92 -3.78
N GLU A 74 -10.04 15.06 -3.45
CA GLU A 74 -9.85 15.71 -2.15
C GLU A 74 -10.34 14.83 -0.99
N LYS A 75 -11.45 14.10 -1.16
CA LYS A 75 -11.90 13.12 -0.15
C LYS A 75 -10.88 12.02 0.09
N LEU A 76 -10.28 11.47 -0.98
CA LEU A 76 -9.23 10.45 -0.87
C LEU A 76 -7.96 11.01 -0.23
N GLU A 77 -7.53 12.21 -0.61
CA GLU A 77 -6.37 12.89 0.00
C GLU A 77 -6.56 13.06 1.52
N ASN A 78 -7.75 13.53 1.94
CA ASN A 78 -8.10 13.70 3.35
C ASN A 78 -8.13 12.36 4.11
N PHE A 79 -8.70 11.33 3.51
CA PHE A 79 -8.73 9.98 4.11
C PHE A 79 -7.30 9.44 4.31
N VAL A 80 -6.43 9.59 3.31
CA VAL A 80 -5.04 9.14 3.39
C VAL A 80 -4.26 9.92 4.46
N GLU A 81 -4.46 11.22 4.59
CA GLU A 81 -3.78 12.00 5.63
C GLU A 81 -4.25 11.59 7.04
N TYR A 82 -5.56 11.41 7.23
CA TYR A 82 -6.11 10.91 8.49
C TYR A 82 -5.51 9.56 8.90
N GLU A 83 -5.42 8.58 7.98
CA GLU A 83 -4.81 7.28 8.25
C GLU A 83 -3.32 7.40 8.64
N LYS A 84 -2.57 8.29 7.97
CA LYS A 84 -1.17 8.56 8.32
C LYS A 84 -1.04 9.16 9.72
N GLU A 85 -1.94 10.06 10.11
CA GLU A 85 -1.96 10.61 11.46
C GLU A 85 -2.22 9.53 12.51
N LEU A 86 -3.19 8.66 12.29
CA LEU A 86 -3.47 7.51 13.17
C LEU A 86 -2.26 6.58 13.33
N ILE A 87 -1.54 6.29 12.24
CA ILE A 87 -0.31 5.49 12.28
C ILE A 87 0.76 6.19 13.13
N LYS A 88 0.99 7.50 12.91
CA LYS A 88 1.94 8.30 13.71
C LYS A 88 1.59 8.32 15.19
N GLU A 89 0.31 8.39 15.55
CA GLU A 89 -0.15 8.33 16.94
C GLU A 89 0.12 6.97 17.58
N LYS A 90 -0.21 5.87 16.88
CA LYS A 90 0.09 4.51 17.35
C LYS A 90 1.60 4.29 17.54
N GLU A 91 2.44 4.82 16.66
CA GLU A 91 3.89 4.78 16.82
C GLU A 91 4.39 5.59 18.03
N LYS A 92 3.81 6.77 18.27
CA LYS A 92 4.12 7.58 19.46
C LYS A 92 3.73 6.88 20.75
N GLU A 93 2.59 6.17 20.77
CA GLU A 93 2.17 5.38 21.92
C GLU A 93 3.08 4.19 22.20
N LYS A 94 3.50 3.46 21.14
CA LYS A 94 4.50 2.39 21.26
C LYS A 94 5.85 2.89 21.79
N ARG A 95 6.22 4.14 21.51
CA ARG A 95 7.49 4.77 21.95
C ARG A 95 7.41 5.47 23.31
N LYS A 96 6.28 5.42 24.04
CA LYS A 96 6.20 5.98 25.39
C LYS A 96 7.08 5.17 26.36
N VAL A 97 8.35 5.57 26.46
CA VAL A 97 9.27 5.14 27.53
C VAL A 97 8.84 5.82 28.82
N ASN A 98 8.34 5.04 29.77
CA ASN A 98 8.05 5.56 31.10
C ASN A 98 9.35 5.56 31.93
N ARG A 99 9.83 6.74 32.34
CA ARG A 99 10.98 6.88 33.24
C ARG A 99 10.47 7.26 34.63
N MET A 100 10.57 6.33 35.58
CA MET A 100 10.38 6.61 37.01
C MET A 100 11.73 6.40 37.71
N GLY A 101 12.46 7.50 37.96
CA GLY A 101 13.80 7.44 38.56
C GLY A 101 14.82 6.73 37.67
N ASN A 102 15.58 5.80 38.24
CA ASN A 102 16.64 5.05 37.54
C ASN A 102 16.13 3.86 36.71
N ILE A 103 14.82 3.68 36.56
CA ILE A 103 14.22 2.57 35.82
C ILE A 103 13.66 3.08 34.49
N ILE A 104 14.13 2.48 33.38
CA ILE A 104 13.61 2.70 32.03
C ILE A 104 12.68 1.54 31.70
N THR A 105 11.36 1.77 31.72
CA THR A 105 10.39 0.76 31.30
C THR A 105 10.12 0.93 29.81
N VAL A 106 10.67 0.03 29.00
CA VAL A 106 10.37 -0.07 27.57
C VAL A 106 9.32 -1.18 27.38
N LYS A 107 8.12 -0.82 26.92
CA LYS A 107 7.10 -1.79 26.54
C LYS A 107 7.31 -2.19 25.08
N PHE A 108 7.93 -3.34 24.83
CA PHE A 108 7.92 -3.97 23.53
C PHE A 108 6.59 -4.73 23.37
N SER A 109 5.82 -4.41 22.34
CA SER A 109 4.58 -5.13 22.00
C SER A 109 4.80 -5.86 20.69
N ASP A 110 5.72 -6.81 20.73
CA ASP A 110 5.91 -7.77 19.65
C ASP A 110 5.18 -9.04 20.07
N LYS A 111 4.14 -9.43 19.31
CA LYS A 111 3.59 -10.78 19.39
C LYS A 111 4.69 -11.70 18.86
N VAL A 112 5.40 -12.35 19.78
CA VAL A 112 6.31 -13.45 19.46
C VAL A 112 5.53 -14.73 19.72
N ASP A 113 5.03 -15.37 18.65
CA ASP A 113 4.68 -16.79 18.71
C ASP A 113 6.01 -17.56 18.65
N GLY A 114 6.32 -18.29 19.72
CA GLY A 114 7.58 -19.03 19.82
C GLY A 114 7.73 -19.73 21.16
N SER A 115 7.24 -20.96 21.19
CA SER A 115 7.38 -21.94 22.27
C SER A 115 8.84 -22.28 22.57
N ALA A 116 9.16 -22.48 23.85
CA ALA A 116 10.35 -23.17 24.34
C ALA A 116 9.92 -24.20 25.39
#